data_AF-A0A1M6RLM2-F1
#
_entry.id   AF-A0A1M6RLM2-F1
#
_cell.length_a   1.000
_cell.length_b   1.000
_cell.length_c   1.000
_cell.angle_alpha   90.00
_cell.angle_beta   90.00
_cell.angle_gamma   90.00
#
_symmetry.space_group_name_H-M   'P 1'
#
loop_
_entity.id
_entity.type
_entity.pdbx_description
1 polymer ?
#
loop_
_entity_poly.entity_id
_entity_poly.type
_entity_poly.pdbx_seq_one_letter_code
_entity_poly.pdbx_strand_id
1 'polypeptide(L)'
;MLFAKKKIIFAQISLVMAIACQIIIYKSYSDRGAFMFKETWKTSDVDEAELKEGETIPNWPYTGAPVVDYYDGYRLDLTYEGKSFSINAGDEVMLALGSGPEDYGVICTIQECIKLLEPTDEEDYIDDDGRYDAWT
;
A
#
# COMPACT_ATOMS: atom_id res chain seq x y z
N MET A 1 55.65 -7.88 19.72
CA MET A 1 54.51 -6.94 19.60
C MET A 1 53.70 -7.37 18.37
N LEU A 2 52.60 -8.12 18.56
CA LEU A 2 51.69 -8.51 17.47
C LEU A 2 50.40 -7.69 17.61
N PHE A 3 50.11 -6.83 16.64
CA PHE A 3 48.86 -6.08 16.57
C PHE A 3 47.76 -6.95 15.97
N ALA A 4 46.76 -7.32 16.78
CA ALA A 4 45.54 -7.96 16.31
C ALA A 4 44.64 -6.90 15.65
N LYS A 5 44.44 -7.01 14.32
CA LYS A 5 43.46 -6.22 13.57
C LYS A 5 42.05 -6.69 13.93
N LYS A 6 41.30 -5.88 14.68
CA LYS A 6 39.89 -6.09 14.99
C LYS A 6 39.08 -5.81 13.71
N LYS A 7 38.59 -6.86 13.03
CA LYS A 7 37.61 -6.73 11.95
C LYS A 7 36.28 -6.31 12.55
N ILE A 8 35.84 -5.09 12.28
CA ILE A 8 34.46 -4.66 12.51
C ILE A 8 33.66 -5.18 11.31
N ILE A 9 32.78 -6.14 11.56
CA ILE A 9 31.82 -6.62 10.57
C ILE A 9 30.59 -5.73 10.76
N PHE A 10 30.35 -4.82 9.81
CA PHE A 10 29.06 -4.13 9.72
C PHE A 10 28.03 -5.18 9.26
N ALA A 11 27.13 -5.56 10.17
CA ALA A 11 25.93 -6.28 9.79
C ALA A 11 25.09 -5.34 8.93
N GLN A 12 24.96 -5.67 7.65
CA GLN A 12 24.06 -5.01 6.73
C GLN A 12 22.65 -5.46 7.11
N ILE A 13 22.01 -4.71 8.02
CA ILE A 13 20.59 -4.86 8.33
C ILE A 13 19.85 -4.49 7.05
N SER A 14 19.41 -5.50 6.31
CA SER A 14 18.42 -5.32 5.25
C SER A 14 17.14 -4.93 5.97
N LEU A 15 16.84 -3.63 6.05
CA LEU A 15 15.53 -3.15 6.44
C LEU A 15 14.58 -3.67 5.35
N VAL A 16 13.88 -4.76 5.63
CA VAL A 16 12.70 -5.12 4.85
C VAL A 16 11.70 -4.02 5.22
N MET A 17 11.45 -3.10 4.29
CA MET A 17 10.48 -2.03 4.53
C MET A 17 9.10 -2.69 4.47
N ALA A 18 8.38 -2.65 5.58
CA ALA A 18 7.01 -3.16 5.65
C ALA A 18 6.11 -2.27 4.79
N ILE A 19 5.40 -2.88 3.85
CA ILE A 19 4.43 -2.18 3.01
C ILE A 19 3.19 -1.94 3.87
N ALA A 20 2.86 -0.68 4.13
CA ALA A 20 1.72 -0.32 4.95
C ALA A 20 0.43 -0.27 4.14
N CYS A 21 0.45 0.41 2.99
CA CYS A 21 -0.75 0.57 2.17
C CYS A 21 -0.45 0.51 0.67
N GLN A 22 -1.50 0.32 -0.12
CA GLN A 22 -1.44 0.30 -1.58
C GLN A 22 -2.34 1.37 -2.15
N ILE A 23 -1.78 2.17 -3.06
CA ILE A 23 -2.55 3.05 -3.93
C ILE A 23 -3.01 2.22 -5.12
N ILE A 24 -4.32 2.12 -5.34
CA ILE A 24 -4.90 1.30 -6.40
C ILE A 24 -5.74 2.18 -7.30
N ILE A 25 -5.39 2.23 -8.59
CA ILE A 25 -6.14 2.95 -9.61
C ILE A 25 -6.90 1.94 -10.46
N TYR A 26 -8.22 2.05 -10.46
CA TYR A 26 -9.08 1.22 -11.28
C TYR A 26 -9.63 1.98 -12.48
N LYS A 27 -9.81 1.27 -13.59
CA LYS A 27 -10.70 1.69 -14.68
C LYS A 27 -12.01 0.95 -14.56
N SER A 28 -13.10 1.70 -14.55
CA SER A 28 -14.47 1.16 -14.58
C SER A 28 -15.12 1.59 -15.88
N TYR A 29 -15.72 0.64 -16.59
CA TYR A 29 -16.32 0.89 -17.90
C TYR A 29 -17.84 0.76 -17.84
N SER A 30 -18.57 1.81 -18.18
CA SER A 30 -20.03 1.81 -18.18
C SER A 30 -20.56 2.03 -19.59
N ASP A 31 -21.42 1.12 -20.05
CA ASP A 31 -22.18 1.31 -21.29
C ASP A 31 -23.62 1.65 -20.93
N ARG A 32 -24.05 2.89 -21.22
CA ARG A 32 -25.44 3.35 -21.08
C ARG A 32 -26.09 3.04 -19.72
N GLY A 33 -25.30 3.10 -18.64
CA GLY A 33 -25.78 2.85 -17.28
C GLY A 33 -25.81 1.37 -16.85
N ALA A 34 -25.40 0.45 -17.72
CA ALA A 34 -25.11 -0.93 -17.33
C ALA A 34 -23.68 -1.00 -16.78
N PHE A 35 -23.55 -1.49 -15.54
CA PHE A 35 -22.26 -1.64 -14.89
C PHE A 35 -21.46 -2.73 -15.62
N MET A 36 -20.30 -2.36 -16.18
CA MET A 36 -19.36 -3.33 -16.69
C MET A 36 -17.99 -3.13 -16.03
N PHE A 37 -17.35 -4.27 -15.80
CA PHE A 37 -15.94 -4.50 -15.52
C PHE A 37 -15.13 -3.39 -14.82
N LYS A 38 -14.68 -3.69 -13.60
CA LYS A 38 -13.63 -2.95 -12.86
C LYS A 38 -12.29 -3.65 -13.11
N GLU A 39 -11.34 -2.95 -13.71
CA GLU A 39 -9.99 -3.43 -13.98
C GLU A 39 -8.96 -2.68 -13.14
N THR A 40 -8.03 -3.40 -12.50
CA THR A 40 -6.86 -2.78 -11.88
C THR A 40 -5.93 -2.26 -12.96
N TRP A 41 -5.75 -0.94 -13.03
CA TRP A 41 -4.89 -0.31 -14.03
C TRP A 41 -3.48 -0.07 -13.50
N LYS A 42 -3.35 0.37 -12.25
CA LYS A 42 -2.07 0.62 -11.59
C LYS A 42 -2.18 0.36 -10.09
N THR A 43 -1.12 -0.21 -9.54
CA THR A 43 -0.90 -0.31 -8.10
C THR A 43 0.47 0.28 -7.76
N SER A 44 0.54 1.05 -6.69
CA SER A 44 1.79 1.54 -6.10
C SER A 44 1.81 1.17 -4.62
N ASP A 45 2.89 0.55 -4.17
CA ASP A 45 3.09 0.24 -2.75
C ASP A 45 3.62 1.48 -2.02
N VAL A 46 3.22 1.62 -0.75
CA VAL A 46 3.66 2.68 0.15
C VAL A 46 4.23 2.04 1.41
N ASP A 47 5.47 2.36 1.69
CA ASP A 47 6.17 1.86 2.88
C ASP A 47 5.65 2.56 4.13
N GLU A 48 5.62 1.81 5.24
CA GLU A 48 5.20 2.32 6.55
C GLU A 48 5.99 3.56 6.98
N ALA A 49 7.31 3.55 6.77
CA ALA A 49 8.20 4.63 7.17
C ALA A 49 7.95 5.96 6.41
N GLU A 50 7.22 5.90 5.31
CA GLU A 50 6.85 7.08 4.50
C GLU A 50 5.49 7.68 4.91
N LEU A 51 4.69 6.97 5.72
CA LEU A 51 3.43 7.48 6.24
C LEU A 51 3.65 8.35 7.48
N LYS A 52 3.81 9.66 7.27
CA LYS A 52 3.99 10.63 8.35
C LYS A 52 2.81 11.58 8.45
N GLU A 53 2.32 11.77 9.67
CA GLU A 53 1.25 12.74 9.97
C GLU A 53 1.61 14.14 9.46
N GLY A 54 0.66 14.77 8.77
CA GLY A 54 0.80 16.06 8.11
C GLY A 54 1.53 16.03 6.76
N GLU A 55 2.10 14.90 6.35
CA GLU A 55 2.71 14.74 5.02
C GLU A 55 1.72 14.12 4.02
N THR A 56 2.01 14.32 2.74
CA THR A 56 1.21 13.74 1.67
C THR A 56 1.59 12.29 1.41
N ILE A 57 0.60 11.47 1.03
CA ILE A 57 0.83 10.09 0.59
C ILE A 57 1.86 10.07 -0.56
N PRO A 58 2.96 9.32 -0.42
CA PRO A 58 3.98 9.21 -1.46
C PRO A 58 3.44 8.47 -2.68
N ASN A 59 4.08 8.65 -3.83
CA ASN A 59 3.77 7.94 -5.08
C ASN A 59 2.32 8.14 -5.60
N TRP A 60 1.60 9.14 -5.08
CA TRP A 60 0.28 9.51 -5.59
C TRP A 60 0.39 9.96 -7.06
N PRO A 61 -0.39 9.38 -7.99
CA PRO A 61 -0.19 9.60 -9.42
C PRO A 61 -0.70 10.96 -9.94
N TYR A 62 -1.44 11.72 -9.13
CA TYR A 62 -2.10 12.96 -9.55
C TYR A 62 -1.63 14.18 -8.76
N THR A 63 -1.96 15.38 -9.24
CA THR A 63 -1.64 16.64 -8.56
C THR A 63 -2.55 16.86 -7.37
N GLY A 64 -1.97 17.19 -6.22
CA GLY A 64 -2.70 17.20 -4.95
C GLY A 64 -2.84 15.77 -4.45
N ALA A 65 -2.05 15.40 -3.45
CA ALA A 65 -2.07 14.07 -2.87
C ALA A 65 -2.85 14.11 -1.54
N PRO A 66 -3.47 12.99 -1.13
CA PRO A 66 -4.08 12.87 0.20
C PRO A 66 -3.05 13.20 1.28
N VAL A 67 -3.45 13.95 2.28
CA VAL A 67 -2.62 14.25 3.45
C VAL A 67 -2.93 13.23 4.54
N VAL A 68 -1.90 12.68 5.16
CA VAL A 68 -2.03 11.77 6.29
C VAL A 68 -2.40 12.57 7.53
N ASP A 69 -3.57 12.33 8.10
CA ASP A 69 -3.99 12.94 9.35
C ASP A 69 -3.57 12.09 10.55
N TYR A 70 -3.60 10.77 10.41
CA TYR A 70 -3.26 9.82 11.46
C TYR A 70 -2.87 8.46 10.88
N TYR A 71 -1.89 7.79 11.49
CA TYR A 71 -1.52 6.42 11.15
C TYR A 71 -0.93 5.67 12.35
N ASP A 72 -1.41 4.45 12.62
CA ASP A 72 -0.95 3.60 13.74
C ASP A 72 -0.68 2.12 13.37
N GLY A 73 -0.66 1.80 12.08
CA GLY A 73 -0.51 0.42 11.58
C GLY A 73 -1.83 -0.33 11.38
N TYR A 74 -2.89 0.04 12.10
CA TYR A 74 -4.20 -0.61 12.00
C TYR A 74 -5.26 0.31 11.39
N ARG A 75 -5.02 1.62 11.43
CA ARG A 75 -5.89 2.66 10.93
C ARG A 75 -5.08 3.74 10.24
N LEU A 76 -5.60 4.21 9.11
CA LEU A 76 -5.08 5.32 8.34
C LEU A 76 -6.21 6.34 8.12
N ASP A 77 -6.04 7.53 8.66
CA ASP A 77 -6.95 8.66 8.39
C ASP A 77 -6.28 9.63 7.41
N LEU A 78 -7.04 10.05 6.41
CA LEU A 78 -6.56 10.90 5.32
C LEU A 78 -7.51 12.06 5.09
N THR A 79 -6.97 13.22 4.70
CA THR A 79 -7.73 14.32 4.13
C THR A 79 -7.38 14.52 2.66
N TYR A 80 -8.40 14.49 1.80
CA TYR A 80 -8.24 14.69 0.36
C TYR A 80 -9.39 15.53 -0.19
N GLU A 81 -9.06 16.58 -0.95
CA GLU A 81 -10.04 17.55 -1.50
C GLU A 81 -11.04 18.10 -0.47
N GLY A 82 -10.60 18.30 0.77
CA GLY A 82 -11.43 18.80 1.87
C GLY A 82 -12.40 17.78 2.47
N LYS A 83 -12.29 16.50 2.10
CA LYS A 83 -13.00 15.37 2.71
C LYS A 83 -12.05 14.53 3.55
N SER A 84 -12.57 13.97 4.63
CA SER A 84 -11.81 13.04 5.49
C SER A 84 -12.24 11.61 5.24
N PHE A 85 -11.27 10.71 5.21
CA PHE A 85 -11.42 9.28 4.98
C PHE A 85 -10.74 8.53 6.12
N SER A 86 -11.34 7.44 6.57
CA SER A 86 -10.80 6.57 7.61
C SER A 86 -10.79 5.15 7.07
N ILE A 87 -9.62 4.52 7.08
CA ILE A 87 -9.35 3.22 6.45
C ILE A 87 -8.80 2.31 7.54
N ASN A 88 -9.45 1.18 7.79
CA ASN A 88 -8.91 0.17 8.71
C ASN A 88 -8.06 -0.85 7.95
N ALA A 89 -7.22 -1.57 8.68
CA ALA A 89 -6.41 -2.65 8.14
C ALA A 89 -7.30 -3.68 7.40
N GLY A 90 -6.91 -4.02 6.18
CA GLY A 90 -7.66 -4.89 5.28
C GLY A 90 -8.68 -4.17 4.39
N ASP A 91 -9.11 -2.95 4.75
CA ASP A 91 -10.12 -2.19 4.00
C ASP A 91 -9.53 -1.44 2.80
N GLU A 92 -10.35 -1.31 1.75
CA GLU A 92 -10.12 -0.42 0.60
C GLU A 92 -11.16 0.69 0.60
N VAL A 93 -10.71 1.94 0.44
CA VAL A 93 -11.57 3.11 0.31
C VAL A 93 -11.27 3.87 -0.96
N MET A 94 -12.33 4.27 -1.67
CA MET A 94 -12.25 5.14 -2.84
C MET A 94 -12.25 6.60 -2.40
N LEU A 95 -11.19 7.32 -2.75
CA LEU A 95 -11.00 8.73 -2.42
C LEU A 95 -11.63 9.66 -3.46
N ALA A 96 -11.49 9.31 -4.74
CA ALA A 96 -12.00 10.15 -5.83
C ALA A 96 -12.40 9.35 -7.08
N LEU A 97 -13.17 10.04 -7.92
CA LEU A 97 -13.60 9.60 -9.24
C LEU A 97 -13.09 10.60 -10.27
N GLY A 98 -12.35 10.09 -11.25
CA GLY A 98 -11.90 10.84 -12.41
C GLY A 98 -12.59 10.39 -13.70
N SER A 99 -12.47 11.20 -14.74
CA SER A 99 -12.89 10.82 -16.09
C SER A 99 -11.72 10.19 -16.85
N GLY A 100 -11.92 8.98 -17.36
CA GLY A 100 -10.97 8.32 -18.24
C GLY A 100 -11.23 8.65 -19.71
N PRO A 101 -10.32 8.31 -20.63
CA PRO A 101 -10.59 8.42 -22.06
C PRO A 101 -11.77 7.51 -22.42
N GLU A 102 -12.76 8.04 -23.15
CA GLU A 102 -13.79 7.21 -23.76
C GLU A 102 -13.12 6.24 -24.73
N ASP A 103 -13.44 4.96 -24.61
CA ASP A 103 -12.92 3.92 -25.50
C ASP A 103 -14.10 3.11 -26.03
N TYR A 104 -14.10 2.79 -27.33
CA TYR A 104 -15.18 2.03 -27.98
C TYR A 104 -16.64 2.51 -27.72
N GLY A 105 -16.85 3.79 -27.40
CA GLY A 105 -18.18 4.35 -27.11
C GLY A 105 -18.73 4.00 -25.72
N VAL A 106 -17.88 3.51 -24.82
CA VAL A 106 -18.21 3.30 -23.39
C VAL A 106 -17.60 4.40 -22.52
N ILE A 107 -18.31 4.77 -21.47
CA ILE A 107 -17.84 5.75 -20.48
C ILE A 107 -16.78 5.06 -19.62
N CYS A 108 -15.59 5.65 -19.56
CA CYS A 108 -14.51 5.21 -18.68
C CYS A 108 -14.43 6.12 -17.46
N THR A 109 -14.52 5.54 -16.27
CA THR A 109 -14.35 6.24 -14.99
C THR A 109 -13.10 5.71 -14.31
N ILE A 110 -12.23 6.63 -13.89
CA ILE A 110 -11.05 6.31 -13.08
C ILE A 110 -11.47 6.34 -11.61
N GLN A 111 -11.15 5.28 -10.86
CA GLN A 111 -11.37 5.24 -9.41
C GLN A 111 -10.02 5.25 -8.71
N GLU A 112 -9.82 6.24 -7.84
CA GLU A 112 -8.61 6.43 -7.05
C GLU A 112 -8.86 5.85 -5.66
N CYS A 113 -8.23 4.72 -5.33
CA CYS A 113 -8.43 4.01 -4.08
C CYS A 113 -7.12 3.91 -3.27
N ILE A 114 -7.26 3.81 -1.95
CA ILE A 114 -6.20 3.36 -1.05
C ILE A 114 -6.71 2.14 -0.29
N LYS A 115 -5.87 1.11 -0.21
CA LYS A 115 -6.08 -0.07 0.62
C LYS A 115 -5.03 -0.10 1.72
N LEU A 116 -5.47 -0.16 2.98
CA LEU A 116 -4.56 -0.38 4.10
C LEU A 116 -4.33 -1.89 4.24
N LEU A 117 -3.07 -2.32 4.29
CA LEU A 117 -2.74 -3.73 4.43
C LEU A 117 -2.85 -4.13 5.91
N GLU A 118 -3.14 -5.40 6.15
CA GLU A 118 -3.02 -5.95 7.50
C GLU A 118 -1.53 -6.03 7.87
N PRO A 119 -1.13 -5.60 9.07
CA PRO A 119 0.25 -5.74 9.50
C PRO A 119 0.61 -7.23 9.48
N THR A 120 1.57 -7.61 8.64
CA THR A 120 2.12 -8.95 8.67
C THR A 120 3.00 -9.06 9.89
N ASP A 121 2.56 -9.79 10.91
CA ASP A 121 3.45 -10.24 11.98
C ASP A 121 4.58 -11.04 11.30
N GLU A 122 5.83 -10.58 11.39
CA GLU A 122 7.01 -11.26 10.83
C GLU A 122 7.28 -12.66 11.46
N GLU A 123 6.31 -13.26 12.18
CA GLU A 123 6.40 -14.58 12.82
C GLU A 123 5.85 -15.74 11.98
N ASP A 124 5.46 -15.54 10.71
CA ASP A 124 5.01 -16.62 9.81
C ASP A 124 6.09 -17.14 8.85
N TYR A 125 7.37 -16.85 9.11
CA TYR A 125 8.43 -17.74 8.61
C TYR A 125 8.44 -18.99 9.48
N ILE A 126 7.64 -19.98 9.08
CA ILE A 126 7.92 -21.37 9.45
C ILE A 126 9.38 -21.61 9.14
N ASP A 127 10.15 -21.77 10.21
CA ASP A 127 11.45 -22.39 10.23
C ASP A 127 11.35 -23.75 9.52
N ASP A 128 11.55 -23.75 8.21
CA ASP A 128 11.80 -24.95 7.42
C ASP A 128 13.25 -25.41 7.67
N ASP A 129 13.64 -25.59 8.94
CA ASP A 129 14.79 -26.39 9.34
C ASP A 129 14.47 -27.89 9.36
N GLY A 130 13.50 -28.33 8.53
CA GLY A 130 13.51 -29.67 7.94
C GLY A 130 13.65 -30.84 8.92
N ARG A 131 13.13 -30.71 10.15
CA ARG A 131 13.24 -31.74 11.18
C ARG A 131 11.86 -32.23 11.59
N TYR A 132 11.31 -33.14 10.79
CA TYR A 132 10.32 -34.08 11.29
C TYR A 132 10.97 -34.94 12.38
N ASP A 133 10.67 -34.60 13.61
CA ASP A 133 10.79 -35.44 14.78
C ASP A 133 10.06 -36.77 14.51
N ALA A 134 10.89 -37.81 14.38
CA ALA A 134 10.47 -39.19 14.22
C ALA A 134 9.64 -39.62 15.45
N TRP A 135 8.39 -39.97 15.22
CA TRP A 135 7.55 -40.61 16.22
C TRP A 135 7.94 -42.07 16.41
N THR A 136 8.36 -42.38 17.63
CA THR A 136 8.49 -43.72 18.25
C THR A 136 7.20 -44.52 18.27
#